data_AF-A0A6A6EJT9-F1
#
_entry.id   AF-A0A6A6EJT9-F1
#
_cell.length_a   1.000
_cell.length_b   1.000
_cell.length_c   1.000
_cell.angle_alpha   90.00
_cell.angle_beta   90.00
_cell.angle_gamma   90.00
#
_symmetry.space_group_name_H-M   'P 1'
#
loop_
_entity.id
_entity.type
_entity.pdbx_description
1 polymer ?
#
loop_
_entity_poly.entity_id
_entity_poly.type
_entity_poly.pdbx_seq_one_letter_code
_entity_poly.pdbx_strand_id
1 'polypeptide(L)'
;MPPKGSKKSSATLPQQTLILDNGAYTLKAGLLPTHPSKPPTYSDCSVLPNCIARSTRDKRVYVASELSKCVDFGELAFRRPVEKGFIVNWEAERAIWEHEFLDAGAGEGLRVAV
;
A
#
# COMPACT_ATOMS: atom_id res chain seq x y z
N MET A 1 -24.21 -9.09 -43.41
CA MET A 1 -23.62 -7.88 -42.80
C MET A 1 -22.96 -8.28 -41.48
N PRO A 2 -21.70 -7.94 -41.22
CA PRO A 2 -21.10 -8.23 -39.92
C PRO A 2 -21.65 -7.28 -38.85
N PRO A 3 -21.81 -7.72 -37.59
CA PRO A 3 -22.30 -6.87 -36.52
C PRO A 3 -21.27 -5.77 -36.21
N LYS A 4 -21.75 -4.52 -36.12
CA LYS A 4 -20.93 -3.38 -35.67
C LYS A 4 -20.56 -3.60 -34.21
N GLY A 5 -19.28 -3.93 -33.96
CA GLY A 5 -18.75 -4.05 -32.60
C GLY A 5 -18.89 -2.73 -31.85
N SER A 6 -19.53 -2.78 -30.68
CA SER A 6 -19.59 -1.67 -29.74
C SER A 6 -18.17 -1.43 -29.18
N LYS A 7 -17.58 -0.29 -29.52
CA LYS A 7 -16.36 0.18 -28.86
C LYS A 7 -16.73 0.48 -27.41
N LYS A 8 -16.35 -0.39 -26.47
CA LYS A 8 -16.36 -0.05 -25.04
C LYS A 8 -15.43 1.15 -24.88
N SER A 9 -15.97 2.29 -24.49
CA SER A 9 -15.15 3.42 -24.08
C SER A 9 -14.24 2.95 -22.95
N SER A 10 -12.93 2.91 -23.16
CA SER A 10 -11.98 2.71 -22.07
C SER A 10 -12.22 3.86 -21.10
N ALA A 11 -12.70 3.55 -19.88
CA ALA A 11 -12.76 4.54 -18.83
C ALA A 11 -11.35 5.13 -18.68
N THR A 12 -11.23 6.45 -18.79
CA THR A 12 -9.94 7.12 -18.58
C THR A 12 -9.59 6.93 -17.11
N LEU A 13 -8.53 6.16 -16.84
CA LEU A 13 -8.00 6.03 -15.50
C LEU A 13 -7.59 7.42 -14.99
N PRO A 14 -7.82 7.73 -13.71
CA PRO A 14 -7.30 8.95 -13.10
C PRO A 14 -5.79 9.05 -13.36
N GLN A 15 -5.32 10.21 -13.86
CA GLN A 15 -3.88 10.47 -13.99
C GLN A 15 -3.28 10.82 -12.63
N GLN A 16 -3.26 9.86 -11.71
CA GLN A 16 -2.65 10.00 -10.41
C GLN A 16 -1.38 9.16 -10.34
N THR A 17 -0.26 9.81 -10.03
CA THR A 17 1.03 9.11 -9.91
C THR A 17 1.31 8.80 -8.46
N LEU A 18 1.49 7.51 -8.14
CA LEU A 18 2.00 7.04 -6.85
C LEU A 18 3.52 6.97 -6.91
N ILE A 19 4.18 7.65 -5.96
CA ILE A 19 5.61 7.49 -5.69
C ILE A 19 5.73 6.47 -4.56
N LEU A 20 6.56 5.45 -4.77
CA LEU A 20 6.75 4.35 -3.81
C LEU A 20 8.24 4.01 -3.69
N ASP A 21 8.76 4.09 -2.47
CA ASP A 21 10.08 3.60 -2.05
C ASP A 21 9.86 2.33 -1.20
N ASN A 22 10.09 1.17 -1.81
CA ASN A 22 9.92 -0.15 -1.21
C ASN A 22 11.13 -0.54 -0.37
N GLY A 23 11.15 -0.09 0.89
CA GLY A 23 12.15 -0.50 1.87
C GLY A 23 11.80 -1.83 2.56
N ALA A 24 12.82 -2.51 3.09
CA ALA A 24 12.61 -3.76 3.83
C ALA A 24 11.94 -3.56 5.20
N TYR A 25 12.19 -2.41 5.81
CA TYR A 25 11.60 -2.07 7.10
C TYR A 25 10.29 -1.30 6.94
N THR A 26 10.30 -0.28 6.09
CA THR A 26 9.18 0.64 5.84
C THR A 26 8.98 0.87 4.36
N LEU A 27 7.73 1.06 3.97
CA LEU A 27 7.32 1.65 2.71
C LEU A 27 7.24 3.16 2.89
N LYS A 28 7.77 3.94 1.95
CA LYS A 28 7.48 5.37 1.87
C LYS A 28 6.68 5.62 0.62
N ALA A 29 5.52 6.24 0.76
CA ALA A 29 4.59 6.39 -0.34
C ALA A 29 3.87 7.73 -0.29
N GLY A 30 3.61 8.30 -1.46
CA GLY A 30 2.91 9.58 -1.61
C GLY A 30 2.34 9.75 -3.01
N LEU A 31 1.22 10.45 -3.12
CA LEU A 31 0.56 10.73 -4.40
C LEU A 31 1.03 12.10 -4.91
N LEU A 32 1.49 12.14 -6.15
CA LEU A 32 1.84 13.41 -6.79
C LEU A 32 0.53 14.18 -7.10
N PRO A 33 0.38 15.41 -6.61
CA PRO A 33 -0.77 16.24 -6.97
C PRO A 33 -0.76 16.52 -8.48
N THR A 34 -1.91 16.43 -9.14
CA THR A 34 -2.06 16.76 -10.57
C THR A 34 -1.89 18.25 -10.85
N HIS A 35 -2.29 19.11 -9.91
CA HIS A 35 -2.13 20.57 -9.98
C HIS A 35 -1.58 21.10 -8.66
N PRO A 36 -0.26 20.92 -8.39
CA PRO A 36 0.34 21.35 -7.14
C PRO A 36 0.39 22.88 -7.08
N SER A 37 -0.16 23.47 -6.02
CA SER A 37 0.01 24.90 -5.71
C SER A 37 1.38 25.20 -5.06
N LYS A 38 2.04 24.16 -4.55
CA LYS A 38 3.38 24.18 -3.94
C LYS A 38 4.13 22.88 -4.27
N PRO A 39 5.46 22.90 -4.31
CA PRO A 39 6.25 21.68 -4.48
C PRO A 39 5.95 20.66 -3.36
N PRO A 40 5.90 19.35 -3.66
CA PRO A 40 5.74 18.33 -2.64
C PRO A 40 6.93 18.30 -1.69
N THR A 41 6.65 17.98 -0.43
CA THR A 41 7.57 17.95 0.68
C THR A 41 7.53 16.59 1.39
N TYR A 42 8.46 16.34 2.31
CA TYR A 42 8.47 15.08 3.06
C TYR A 42 7.19 14.86 3.90
N SER A 43 6.47 15.91 4.29
CA SER A 43 5.20 15.77 5.02
C SER A 43 4.05 15.26 4.16
N ASP A 44 4.19 15.30 2.83
CA ASP A 44 3.20 14.76 1.89
C ASP A 44 3.42 13.24 1.65
N CYS A 45 4.43 12.66 2.28
CA CYS A 45 4.76 11.24 2.20
C CYS A 45 4.32 10.52 3.48
N SER A 46 3.64 9.38 3.31
CA SER A 46 3.40 8.43 4.40
C SER A 46 4.55 7.46 4.55
N VAL A 47 4.85 7.09 5.80
CA VAL A 47 5.85 6.07 6.14
C VAL A 47 5.12 4.93 6.85
N LEU A 48 5.09 3.76 6.21
CA LEU A 48 4.26 2.63 6.61
C LEU A 48 5.15 1.42 6.92
N PRO A 49 4.83 0.57 7.90
CA PRO A 49 5.60 -0.65 8.16
C PRO A 49 5.51 -1.63 6.97
N ASN A 50 6.65 -2.08 6.44
CA ASN A 50 6.65 -3.17 5.45
C ASN A 50 6.70 -4.53 6.15
N CYS A 51 5.61 -4.89 6.83
CA CYS A 51 5.50 -6.18 7.50
C CYS A 51 4.06 -6.65 7.72
N ILE A 52 3.92 -7.95 7.91
CA ILE A 52 2.73 -8.59 8.47
C ILE A 52 3.12 -9.12 9.85
N ALA A 53 2.47 -8.63 10.90
CA ALA A 53 2.70 -9.08 12.26
C ALA A 53 1.53 -9.96 12.72
N ARG A 54 1.83 -11.09 13.35
CA ARG A 54 0.83 -11.97 13.95
C ARG A 54 1.07 -12.05 15.45
N SER A 55 0.06 -11.73 16.23
CA SER A 55 0.06 -12.00 17.67
C SER A 55 -0.42 -13.42 17.93
N THR A 56 0.34 -14.16 18.73
CA THR A 56 -0.01 -15.51 19.19
C THR A 56 -1.09 -15.47 20.26
N ARG A 57 -1.11 -14.41 21.07
CA ARG A 57 -1.97 -14.24 22.24
C ARG A 57 -3.42 -13.95 21.86
N ASP A 58 -3.65 -12.93 21.04
CA ASP A 58 -4.99 -12.53 20.58
C ASP A 58 -5.35 -13.09 19.20
N LYS A 59 -4.43 -13.84 18.57
CA LYS A 59 -4.56 -14.45 17.24
C LYS A 59 -4.85 -13.45 16.13
N ARG A 60 -4.58 -12.16 16.36
CA ARG A 60 -4.76 -11.12 15.35
C ARG A 60 -3.58 -11.06 14.39
N VAL A 61 -3.89 -10.66 13.17
CA VAL A 61 -2.92 -10.35 12.13
C VAL A 61 -3.05 -8.86 11.85
N TYR A 62 -1.92 -8.18 11.86
CA TYR A 62 -1.80 -6.77 11.55
C TYR A 62 -1.01 -6.63 10.26
N VAL A 63 -1.62 -6.03 9.25
CA VAL A 63 -0.98 -5.72 7.97
C VAL A 63 -0.51 -4.27 8.00
N ALA A 64 0.79 -4.05 7.80
CA ALA A 64 1.41 -2.74 7.66
C ALA A 64 0.92 -1.69 8.68
N SER A 65 0.08 -0.72 8.27
CA SER A 65 -0.40 0.36 9.14
C SER A 65 -1.29 -0.12 10.30
N GLU A 66 -1.93 -1.30 10.19
CA GLU A 66 -2.71 -1.87 11.28
C GLU A 66 -1.88 -2.18 12.52
N LEU A 67 -0.57 -2.34 12.37
CA LEU A 67 0.33 -2.57 13.50
C LEU A 67 0.24 -1.44 14.55
N SER A 68 -0.14 -0.22 14.14
CA SER A 68 -0.39 0.90 15.04
C SER A 68 -1.55 0.65 16.03
N LYS A 69 -2.49 -0.25 15.69
CA LYS A 69 -3.62 -0.65 16.53
C LYS A 69 -3.23 -1.76 17.52
N CYS A 70 -2.00 -2.27 17.45
CA CYS A 70 -1.51 -3.29 18.36
C CYS A 70 -1.22 -2.66 19.73
N VAL A 71 -1.84 -3.22 20.78
CA VAL A 71 -1.69 -2.73 22.16
C VAL A 71 -0.75 -3.60 23.00
N ASP A 72 -0.50 -4.84 22.54
CA ASP A 72 0.39 -5.80 23.20
C ASP A 72 1.37 -6.36 22.17
N PHE A 73 2.64 -6.03 22.34
CA PHE A 73 3.71 -6.45 21.43
C PHE A 73 4.36 -7.77 21.85
N GLY A 74 3.88 -8.40 22.93
CA GLY A 74 4.36 -9.71 23.40
C GLY A 74 4.12 -10.80 22.36
N GLU A 75 5.17 -11.59 22.08
CA GLU A 75 5.13 -12.74 21.17
C GLU A 75 4.63 -12.41 19.73
N LEU A 76 4.84 -11.19 19.25
CA LEU A 76 4.57 -10.86 17.86
C LEU A 76 5.54 -11.58 16.91
N ALA A 77 4.99 -12.39 16.03
CA ALA A 77 5.72 -12.99 14.92
C ALA A 77 5.66 -12.06 13.70
N PHE A 78 6.80 -11.45 13.34
CA PHE A 78 6.92 -10.60 12.17
C PHE A 78 7.29 -11.40 10.92
N ARG A 79 6.61 -11.11 9.82
CA ARG A 79 6.98 -11.53 8.47
C ARG A 79 7.27 -10.29 7.64
N ARG A 80 8.47 -10.22 7.08
CA ARG A 80 8.88 -9.17 6.16
C ARG A 80 9.01 -9.75 4.75
N PRO A 81 8.46 -9.09 3.74
CA PRO A 81 8.55 -9.57 2.36
C PRO A 81 9.93 -9.38 1.74
N VAL A 82 10.79 -8.53 2.34
CA VAL A 82 12.11 -8.18 1.81
C VAL A 82 13.22 -8.64 2.75
N GLU A 83 14.23 -9.30 2.18
CA GLU A 83 15.47 -9.66 2.87
C GLU A 83 16.67 -9.30 2.00
N LYS A 84 17.73 -8.73 2.60
CA LYS A 84 18.97 -8.33 1.91
C LYS A 84 18.75 -7.48 0.64
N GLY A 85 17.66 -6.70 0.60
CA GLY A 85 17.29 -5.84 -0.53
C GLY A 85 16.47 -6.53 -1.63
N PHE A 86 16.07 -7.79 -1.45
CA PHE A 86 15.27 -8.55 -2.42
C PHE A 86 13.91 -8.91 -1.83
N ILE A 87 12.86 -8.82 -2.63
CA ILE A 87 11.54 -9.34 -2.25
C ILE A 87 11.61 -10.87 -2.31
N VAL A 88 11.57 -11.51 -1.14
CA VAL A 88 11.61 -12.97 -0.96
C VAL A 88 10.21 -13.58 -0.83
N ASN A 89 9.20 -12.77 -0.52
CA ASN A 89 7.81 -13.19 -0.45
C ASN A 89 6.89 -12.19 -1.17
N TRP A 90 6.59 -12.48 -2.43
CA TRP A 90 5.76 -11.61 -3.27
C TRP A 90 4.29 -11.57 -2.82
N GLU A 91 3.77 -12.65 -2.26
CA GLU A 91 2.40 -12.70 -1.76
C GLU A 91 2.22 -11.75 -0.56
N ALA A 92 3.20 -11.71 0.33
CA ALA A 92 3.20 -10.79 1.46
C ALA A 92 3.35 -9.33 1.02
N GLU A 93 4.24 -9.02 0.07
CA GLU A 93 4.40 -7.67 -0.47
C GLU A 93 3.09 -7.20 -1.15
N ARG A 94 2.48 -8.06 -1.99
CA ARG A 94 1.22 -7.74 -2.64
C ARG A 94 0.09 -7.49 -1.64
N ALA A 95 -0.03 -8.33 -0.61
CA ALA A 95 -1.04 -8.16 0.42
C ALA A 95 -0.87 -6.84 1.19
N ILE A 96 0.38 -6.41 1.42
CA ILE A 96 0.67 -5.12 2.04
C ILE A 96 0.25 -3.97 1.12
N TRP A 97 0.56 -4.02 -0.19
CA TRP A 97 0.15 -2.99 -1.14
C TRP A 97 -1.37 -2.93 -1.34
N GLU A 98 -2.04 -4.09 -1.39
CA GLU A 98 -3.49 -4.17 -1.47
C GLU A 98 -4.12 -3.45 -0.28
N HIS A 99 -3.65 -3.75 0.93
CA HIS A 99 -4.13 -3.10 2.16
C HIS A 99 -3.88 -1.58 2.19
N GLU A 100 -2.68 -1.13 1.79
CA GLU A 100 -2.29 0.28 1.95
C GLU A 100 -2.75 1.19 0.81
N PHE A 101 -2.93 0.68 -0.40
CA PHE A 101 -3.19 1.53 -1.59
C PHE A 101 -4.51 1.24 -2.29
N LEU A 102 -5.05 0.02 -2.17
CA LEU A 102 -6.17 -0.45 -3.00
C LEU A 102 -7.46 -0.72 -2.20
N ASP A 103 -7.34 -1.08 -0.91
CA ASP A 103 -8.49 -1.31 -0.05
C ASP A 103 -9.24 -0.02 0.27
N ALA A 104 -10.57 -0.12 0.37
CA ALA A 104 -11.44 1.01 0.73
C ALA A 104 -11.17 1.56 2.14
N GLY A 105 -10.44 0.82 2.99
CA GLY A 105 -9.99 1.21 4.32
C GLY A 105 -8.56 1.76 4.38
N ALA A 106 -7.85 1.84 3.25
CA ALA A 106 -6.58 2.55 3.15
C ALA A 106 -6.77 4.00 3.64
N GLY A 107 -5.82 4.52 4.42
CA GLY A 107 -5.89 5.89 4.93
C GLY A 107 -6.18 6.87 3.79
N GLU A 108 -7.11 7.81 3.99
CA GLU A 108 -7.71 8.65 2.94
C GLU A 108 -6.70 9.36 2.00
N GLY A 109 -5.42 9.47 2.39
CA GLY A 109 -4.36 10.12 1.62
C GLY A 109 -3.59 9.25 0.62
N LEU A 110 -3.69 7.92 0.62
CA LEU A 110 -2.89 7.04 -0.27
C LEU A 110 -3.69 6.16 -1.22
N ARG A 111 -5.01 6.30 -1.22
CA ARG A 111 -5.86 5.54 -2.12
C ARG A 111 -5.58 5.89 -3.57
N VAL A 112 -5.21 4.89 -4.37
CA VAL A 112 -5.13 5.01 -5.82
C VAL A 112 -6.47 4.56 -6.40
N ALA A 113 -7.19 5.47 -7.06
CA ALA A 113 -8.39 5.10 -7.80
C ALA A 113 -7.98 4.37 -9.08
N VAL A 114 -8.09 3.03 -9.06
CA VAL A 114 -7.92 2.15 -10.23
C VAL A 114 -9.26 1.95 -10.94
#